data_AF-A0A7I7NL42-F1
#
_entry.id   AF-A0A7I7NL42-F1
#
_cell.length_a   1.000
_cell.length_b   1.000
_cell.length_c   1.000
_cell.angle_alpha   90.00
_cell.angle_beta   90.00
_cell.angle_gamma   90.00
#
_symmetry.space_group_name_H-M   'P 1'
#
loop_
_entity.id
_entity.type
_entity.pdbx_description
1 polymer ?
#
loop_
_entity_poly.entity_id
_entity_poly.type
_entity_poly.pdbx_seq_one_letter_code
_entity_poly.pdbx_strand_id
1 'polypeptide(L)'
;MTADDHDHDRTAAPMVDEITDFEVLEIALRELCIEKGLFTAEEHRRLTESAEHIGPTPAAHMVARAWLDAEYKRLVLTDALAAASACGVRTIPAGGRRDPSGGFHQKHRFMMMPVRPDGTDGWDEDRLAEIVTRDRLIGVALPKVGVTTNVIAETRPAIHPADH
;
A
#
# COMPACT_ATOMS: atom_id res chain seq x y z
N MET A 1 17.78 40.34 -7.53
CA MET A 1 17.52 38.89 -7.47
C MET A 1 17.68 38.47 -6.02
N THR A 2 16.59 38.59 -5.25
CA THR A 2 16.53 38.07 -3.89
C THR A 2 16.12 36.62 -3.98
N ALA A 3 16.99 35.72 -3.53
CA ALA A 3 16.66 34.31 -3.38
C ALA A 3 15.68 34.17 -2.21
N ASP A 4 14.49 33.63 -2.49
CA ASP A 4 13.59 33.12 -1.46
C ASP A 4 14.28 31.90 -0.83
N ASP A 5 14.74 32.08 0.41
CA ASP A 5 15.22 31.01 1.27
C ASP A 5 13.99 30.43 1.99
N HIS A 6 13.51 29.28 1.49
CA HIS A 6 12.39 28.58 2.12
C HIS A 6 12.90 27.70 3.25
N ASP A 7 12.83 28.27 4.46
CA ASP A 7 13.07 27.60 5.73
C ASP A 7 12.13 26.39 5.93
N HIS A 8 12.72 25.21 6.08
CA HIS A 8 12.04 23.96 6.37
C HIS A 8 12.08 23.60 7.88
N ASP A 9 12.50 24.50 8.76
CA ASP A 9 12.54 24.27 10.20
C ASP A 9 11.15 24.44 10.84
N ARG A 10 10.23 23.51 10.50
CA ARG A 10 8.97 23.39 11.24
C ARG A 10 9.25 22.61 12.51
N THR A 11 9.56 23.32 13.60
CA THR A 11 9.56 22.75 14.95
C THR A 11 8.21 22.09 15.18
N ALA A 12 8.19 20.76 15.39
CA ALA A 12 6.95 20.04 15.67
C ALA A 12 6.29 20.69 16.90
N ALA A 13 5.00 21.04 16.77
CA ALA A 13 4.22 21.55 17.89
C ALA A 13 4.31 20.56 19.07
N PRO A 14 4.32 21.04 20.33
CA PRO A 14 4.44 20.19 21.49
C PRO A 14 3.39 19.08 21.47
N MET A 15 3.86 17.85 21.70
CA MET A 15 3.02 16.66 21.80
C MET A 15 2.09 16.83 23.00
N VAL A 16 0.79 17.00 22.77
CA VAL A 16 -0.22 17.07 23.83
C VAL A 16 -0.80 15.68 24.07
N ASP A 17 -0.94 15.31 25.34
CA ASP A 17 -1.52 14.04 25.84
C ASP A 17 -3.07 14.07 25.85
N GLU A 18 -3.68 15.09 25.25
CA GLU A 18 -5.12 15.27 25.12
C GLU A 18 -5.56 15.00 23.67
N ILE A 19 -6.83 14.64 23.49
CA ILE A 19 -7.46 14.44 22.17
C ILE A 19 -7.04 15.58 21.25
N THR A 20 -6.37 15.23 20.16
CA THR A 20 -5.84 16.19 19.21
C THR A 20 -6.96 16.87 18.44
N ASP A 21 -6.72 18.09 17.96
CA ASP A 21 -7.67 18.80 17.09
C ASP A 21 -8.06 17.96 15.85
N PHE A 22 -7.16 17.09 15.38
CA PHE A 22 -7.43 16.17 14.28
C PHE A 22 -8.43 15.08 14.64
N GLU A 23 -8.37 14.53 15.86
CA GLU A 23 -9.32 13.52 16.32
C GLU A 23 -10.70 14.12 16.54
N VAL A 24 -10.78 15.33 17.11
CA VAL A 24 -12.04 16.07 17.23
C VAL A 24 -12.65 16.31 15.84
N LEU A 25 -11.83 16.74 14.88
CA LEU A 25 -12.27 17.00 13.51
C LEU A 25 -12.71 15.72 12.78
N GLU A 26 -11.99 14.61 12.95
CA GLU A 26 -12.34 13.31 12.37
C GLU A 26 -13.71 12.84 12.86
N ILE A 27 -13.95 12.88 14.17
CA ILE A 27 -15.21 12.48 14.79
C ILE A 27 -16.35 13.35 14.26
N ALA A 28 -16.20 14.68 14.33
CA ALA A 28 -17.23 15.62 13.89
C ALA A 28 -17.56 15.45 12.41
N LEU A 29 -16.55 15.24 11.55
CA LEU A 29 -16.75 15.04 10.12
C LEU A 29 -17.46 13.70 9.84
N ARG A 30 -17.04 12.63 10.49
CA ARG A 30 -17.65 11.29 10.34
C ARG A 30 -19.11 11.29 10.77
N GLU A 31 -19.43 11.86 11.93
CA GLU A 31 -20.81 11.96 12.42
C GLU A 31 -21.68 12.81 11.50
N LEU A 32 -21.18 13.99 11.08
CA LEU A 32 -21.92 14.85 10.15
C LEU A 32 -22.17 14.16 8.81
N CYS A 33 -21.21 13.42 8.27
CA CYS A 33 -21.40 12.66 7.02
C CYS A 33 -22.46 11.57 7.16
N ILE A 34 -22.53 10.91 8.33
CA ILE A 34 -23.54 9.90 8.63
C ILE A 34 -24.93 10.54 8.76
N GLU A 35 -25.05 11.66 9.50
CA GLU A 35 -26.31 12.40 9.64
C GLU A 35 -26.85 12.93 8.31
N LYS A 36 -25.94 13.38 7.42
CA LYS A 36 -26.30 13.83 6.07
C LYS A 36 -26.56 12.68 5.10
N GLY A 37 -26.37 11.42 5.53
CA GLY A 37 -26.58 10.24 4.71
C GLY A 37 -25.60 10.12 3.54
N LEU A 38 -24.39 10.67 3.68
CA LEU A 38 -23.32 10.54 2.67
C LEU A 38 -22.73 9.12 2.66
N PHE A 39 -22.66 8.50 3.84
CA PHE A 39 -22.38 7.07 4.03
C PHE A 39 -22.97 6.63 5.38
N THR A 40 -23.08 5.32 5.59
CA THR A 40 -23.57 4.73 6.83
C THR A 40 -22.42 4.34 7.76
N ALA A 41 -22.69 4.26 9.06
CA ALA A 41 -21.71 3.75 10.03
C ALA A 41 -21.21 2.33 9.70
N GLU A 42 -22.08 1.50 9.11
CA GLU A 42 -21.73 0.16 8.67
C GLU A 42 -20.78 0.18 7.45
N GLU A 43 -21.00 1.07 6.48
CA GLU A 43 -20.07 1.23 5.36
C GLU A 43 -18.70 1.71 5.81
N HIS A 44 -18.65 2.64 6.76
CA HIS A 44 -17.40 3.10 7.37
C HIS A 44 -16.65 1.94 8.05
N ARG A 45 -17.35 1.13 8.86
CA ARG A 45 -16.77 -0.05 9.52
C ARG A 45 -16.20 -1.05 8.51
N ARG A 46 -16.97 -1.41 7.48
CA ARG A 46 -16.53 -2.34 6.44
C ARG A 46 -15.31 -1.84 5.68
N LEU A 47 -15.22 -0.52 5.47
CA LEU A 47 -14.05 0.08 4.84
C LEU A 47 -12.81 -0.04 5.73
N THR A 48 -12.93 0.21 7.03
CA THR A 48 -11.85 0.01 8.01
C THR A 48 -11.39 -1.45 8.03
N GLU A 49 -12.31 -2.40 8.20
CA GLU A 49 -12.00 -3.84 8.19
C GLU A 49 -11.31 -4.26 6.89
N SER A 50 -11.77 -3.75 5.75
CA SER A 50 -11.16 -4.03 4.45
C SER A 50 -9.75 -3.46 4.36
N ALA A 51 -9.51 -2.25 4.89
CA ALA A 51 -8.22 -1.59 4.87
C ALA A 51 -7.17 -2.32 5.72
N GLU A 52 -7.57 -2.87 6.87
CA GLU A 52 -6.69 -3.66 7.75
C GLU A 52 -6.17 -4.95 7.08
N HIS A 53 -6.93 -5.52 6.15
CA HIS A 53 -6.51 -6.70 5.40
C HIS A 53 -5.58 -6.39 4.21
N ILE A 54 -5.37 -5.11 3.87
CA ILE A 54 -4.51 -4.73 2.75
C ILE A 54 -3.04 -4.88 3.17
N GLY A 55 -2.33 -5.80 2.50
CA GLY A 55 -0.92 -6.06 2.77
C GLY A 55 -0.12 -6.38 1.50
N PRO A 56 1.23 -6.44 1.63
CA PRO A 56 2.12 -6.76 0.51
C PRO A 56 2.12 -8.25 0.14
N THR A 57 1.59 -9.13 1.00
CA THR A 57 1.67 -10.59 0.84
C THR A 57 1.09 -11.09 -0.49
N PRO A 58 -0.13 -10.71 -0.92
CA PRO A 58 -0.67 -11.21 -2.18
C PRO A 58 0.19 -10.83 -3.39
N ALA A 59 0.78 -9.63 -3.34
CA ALA A 59 1.68 -9.12 -4.36
C ALA A 59 3.02 -9.89 -4.39
N ALA A 60 3.55 -10.28 -3.23
CA ALA A 60 4.73 -11.15 -3.14
C ALA A 60 4.49 -12.51 -3.81
N HIS A 61 3.33 -13.14 -3.55
CA HIS A 61 2.92 -14.38 -4.22
C HIS A 61 2.76 -14.22 -5.73
N MET A 62 2.24 -13.09 -6.21
CA MET A 62 2.19 -12.81 -7.65
C MET A 62 3.58 -12.86 -8.30
N VAL A 63 4.60 -12.28 -7.65
CA VAL A 63 5.99 -12.31 -8.16
C VAL A 63 6.57 -13.72 -8.10
N ALA A 64 6.41 -14.41 -6.96
CA ALA A 64 6.92 -15.77 -6.76
C ALA A 64 6.34 -16.74 -7.81
N ARG A 65 5.03 -16.71 -8.01
CA ARG A 65 4.35 -17.51 -9.03
C ARG A 65 4.83 -17.17 -10.44
N ALA A 66 5.07 -15.90 -10.75
CA ALA A 66 5.60 -15.47 -12.05
C ALA A 66 7.06 -15.91 -12.30
N TRP A 67 7.83 -16.22 -11.25
CA TRP A 67 9.15 -16.83 -11.39
C TRP A 67 9.11 -18.34 -11.66
N LEU A 68 8.06 -19.02 -11.20
CA LEU A 68 7.88 -20.46 -11.36
C LEU A 68 7.12 -20.83 -12.63
N ASP A 69 6.19 -19.99 -13.08
CA ASP A 69 5.32 -20.24 -14.22
C ASP A 69 5.45 -19.13 -15.28
N ALA A 70 5.98 -19.51 -16.45
CA ALA A 70 6.18 -18.60 -17.58
C ALA A 70 4.87 -18.18 -18.28
N GLU A 71 3.81 -19.01 -18.23
CA GLU A 71 2.47 -18.64 -18.72
C GLU A 71 1.87 -17.59 -17.78
N TYR A 72 1.98 -17.81 -16.46
CA TYR A 72 1.53 -16.83 -15.47
C TYR A 72 2.31 -15.50 -15.57
N LYS A 73 3.63 -15.55 -15.79
CA LYS A 73 4.43 -14.35 -16.04
C LYS A 73 3.93 -13.55 -17.24
N ARG A 74 3.53 -14.24 -18.31
CA ARG A 74 2.93 -13.59 -19.49
C ARG A 74 1.60 -12.94 -19.13
N LEU A 75 0.75 -13.65 -18.37
CA LEU A 75 -0.52 -13.13 -17.89
C LEU A 75 -0.33 -11.84 -17.08
N VAL A 76 0.62 -11.81 -16.14
CA VAL A 76 0.94 -10.61 -15.34
C VAL A 76 1.30 -9.41 -16.22
N LEU A 77 2.03 -9.63 -17.31
CA LEU A 77 2.47 -8.56 -18.22
C LEU A 77 1.37 -8.09 -19.19
N THR A 78 0.41 -8.95 -19.53
CA THR A 78 -0.67 -8.63 -20.48
C THR A 78 -1.95 -8.18 -19.79
N ASP A 79 -2.30 -8.77 -18.65
CA ASP A 79 -3.51 -8.51 -17.88
C ASP A 79 -3.24 -8.69 -16.37
N ALA A 80 -2.73 -7.62 -15.77
CA ALA A 80 -2.41 -7.59 -14.35
C ALA A 80 -3.63 -7.74 -13.43
N LEU A 81 -4.84 -7.38 -13.89
CA LEU A 81 -6.07 -7.49 -13.08
C LEU A 81 -6.53 -8.94 -12.96
N ALA A 82 -6.45 -9.69 -14.06
CA ALA A 82 -6.70 -11.13 -14.05
C ALA A 82 -5.67 -11.88 -13.18
N ALA A 83 -4.39 -11.50 -13.29
CA ALA A 83 -3.34 -12.06 -12.43
C ALA A 83 -3.56 -11.74 -10.95
N ALA A 84 -3.88 -10.48 -10.61
CA ALA A 84 -4.19 -10.06 -9.24
C ALA A 84 -5.38 -10.84 -8.66
N SER A 85 -6.42 -11.06 -9.46
CA SER A 85 -7.59 -11.83 -9.06
C SER A 85 -7.25 -13.29 -8.75
N ALA A 86 -6.31 -13.90 -9.49
CA ALA A 86 -5.84 -15.25 -9.25
C ALA A 86 -5.06 -15.41 -7.93
N CYS A 87 -4.52 -14.31 -7.38
CA CYS A 87 -3.86 -14.25 -6.07
C CYS A 87 -4.76 -13.71 -4.96
N GLY A 88 -6.09 -13.65 -5.17
CA GLY A 88 -7.05 -13.22 -4.17
C GLY A 88 -7.15 -11.70 -3.99
N VAL A 89 -6.46 -10.90 -4.82
CA VAL A 89 -6.57 -9.44 -4.80
C VAL A 89 -7.77 -9.01 -5.64
N ARG A 90 -8.87 -8.66 -4.98
CA ARG A 90 -10.01 -8.03 -5.65
C ARG A 90 -9.74 -6.54 -5.83
N THR A 91 -9.33 -6.15 -7.03
CA THR A 91 -9.28 -4.73 -7.39
C THR A 91 -10.72 -4.22 -7.58
N ILE A 92 -11.13 -3.18 -6.85
CA ILE A 92 -12.39 -2.49 -7.15
C ILE A 92 -12.22 -1.85 -8.53
N PRO A 93 -13.04 -2.21 -9.55
CA PRO A 93 -12.93 -1.56 -10.84
C PRO A 93 -13.15 -0.06 -10.63
N ALA A 94 -12.35 0.76 -11.31
CA ALA A 94 -12.42 2.22 -11.22
C ALA A 94 -13.70 2.76 -11.90
N GLY A 95 -14.88 2.37 -11.40
CA GLY A 95 -16.22 2.70 -11.87
C GLY A 95 -16.86 3.89 -11.15
N GLY A 96 -16.15 4.55 -10.23
CA GLY A 96 -16.54 5.88 -9.73
C GLY A 96 -16.42 6.95 -10.82
N ARG A 97 -17.35 7.91 -10.81
CA ARG A 97 -17.49 9.00 -11.79
C ARG A 97 -16.12 9.64 -12.10
N ARG A 98 -15.85 9.79 -13.40
CA ARG A 98 -14.57 10.27 -13.97
C ARG A 98 -14.35 11.73 -13.59
N ASP A 99 -13.34 12.02 -12.77
CA ASP A 99 -12.83 13.37 -12.52
C ASP A 99 -11.95 13.82 -13.71
N PRO A 100 -12.23 14.97 -14.35
CA PRO A 100 -11.46 15.50 -15.48
C PRO A 100 -10.13 16.21 -15.11
N SER A 101 -9.84 16.46 -13.83
CA SER A 101 -8.63 17.19 -13.40
C SER A 101 -7.47 16.23 -13.11
N GLY A 102 -6.82 15.74 -14.16
CA GLY A 102 -5.71 14.80 -14.04
C GLY A 102 -4.57 15.35 -13.14
N GLY A 103 -4.24 14.59 -12.10
CA GLY A 103 -3.00 14.64 -11.30
C GLY A 103 -2.39 13.23 -11.22
N PHE A 104 -1.14 13.02 -11.65
CA PHE A 104 -0.43 11.74 -11.81
C PHE A 104 -1.03 10.62 -12.71
N HIS A 105 -1.55 10.88 -13.92
CA HIS A 105 -2.83 11.48 -14.27
C HIS A 105 -3.73 10.43 -14.96
N GLN A 106 -3.41 9.12 -14.83
CA GLN A 106 -4.14 7.99 -15.42
C GLN A 106 -4.49 6.98 -14.32
N LYS A 107 -5.59 6.22 -14.49
CA LYS A 107 -6.13 5.28 -13.49
C LYS A 107 -5.26 4.02 -13.25
N HIS A 108 -3.99 4.04 -13.65
CA HIS A 108 -3.07 2.92 -13.49
C HIS A 108 -2.39 2.95 -12.12
N ARG A 109 -2.11 1.76 -11.60
CA ARG A 109 -1.27 1.51 -10.42
C ARG A 109 -0.18 0.53 -10.85
N PHE A 110 1.04 0.76 -10.42
CA PHE A 110 2.20 -0.03 -10.83
C PHE A 110 2.80 -0.74 -9.62
N MET A 111 3.43 -1.88 -9.89
CA MET A 111 4.19 -2.68 -8.96
C MET A 111 5.37 -3.29 -9.72
N MET A 112 6.51 -3.42 -9.06
CA MET A 112 7.71 -3.97 -9.64
C MET A 112 7.74 -5.48 -9.50
N MET A 113 8.03 -6.17 -10.60
CA MET A 113 8.39 -7.58 -10.62
C MET A 113 9.91 -7.68 -10.73
N PRO A 114 10.65 -7.85 -9.61
CA PRO A 114 12.10 -7.98 -9.66
C PRO A 114 12.52 -9.26 -10.38
N VAL A 115 13.77 -9.31 -10.83
CA VAL A 115 14.38 -10.53 -11.35
C VAL A 115 14.61 -11.50 -10.18
N ARG A 116 14.41 -12.80 -10.43
CA ARG A 116 14.70 -13.87 -9.45
C ARG A 116 16.19 -13.83 -9.09
N PRO A 117 16.56 -13.77 -7.81
CA PRO A 117 17.96 -13.78 -7.42
C PRO A 117 18.57 -15.18 -7.55
N ASP A 118 19.88 -15.22 -7.78
CA ASP A 118 20.66 -16.46 -7.78
C ASP A 118 20.58 -17.19 -6.42
N GLY A 119 20.83 -18.50 -6.41
CA GLY A 119 20.81 -19.31 -5.19
C GLY A 119 19.42 -19.65 -4.67
N THR A 120 18.38 -19.47 -5.49
CA THR A 120 17.00 -19.85 -5.17
C THR A 120 16.52 -21.09 -5.92
N ASP A 121 17.41 -21.88 -6.53
CA ASP A 121 17.06 -23.06 -7.30
C ASP A 121 16.29 -24.09 -6.44
N GLY A 122 15.21 -24.64 -7.00
CA GLY A 122 14.37 -25.63 -6.32
C GLY A 122 13.48 -25.09 -5.19
N TRP A 123 13.44 -23.77 -4.96
CA TRP A 123 12.52 -23.18 -3.98
C TRP A 123 11.07 -23.25 -4.45
N ASP A 124 10.17 -23.43 -3.48
CA ASP A 124 8.72 -23.34 -3.68
C ASP A 124 8.24 -21.89 -3.71
N GLU A 125 6.95 -21.70 -3.96
CA GLU A 125 6.34 -20.37 -4.09
C GLU A 125 6.43 -19.58 -2.77
N ASP A 126 6.12 -20.22 -1.64
CA ASP A 126 6.08 -19.56 -0.33
C ASP A 126 7.45 -18.99 0.05
N ARG A 127 8.51 -19.81 -0.12
CA ARG A 127 9.87 -19.39 0.20
C ARG A 127 10.40 -18.31 -0.76
N LEU A 128 9.95 -18.32 -2.01
CA LEU A 128 10.24 -17.23 -2.95
C LEU A 128 9.46 -15.95 -2.60
N ALA A 129 8.23 -16.06 -2.12
CA ALA A 129 7.42 -14.92 -1.69
C ALA A 129 8.02 -14.22 -0.45
N GLU A 130 8.61 -14.97 0.48
CA GLU A 130 9.28 -14.42 1.66
C GLU A 130 10.38 -13.41 1.34
N ILE A 131 11.11 -13.60 0.23
CA ILE A 131 12.17 -12.68 -0.20
C ILE A 131 11.65 -11.53 -1.08
N VAL A 132 10.34 -11.37 -1.23
CA VAL A 132 9.71 -10.25 -1.95
C VAL A 132 9.00 -9.35 -0.96
N THR A 133 9.75 -8.41 -0.38
CA THR A 133 9.22 -7.42 0.57
C THR A 133 8.60 -6.22 -0.15
N ARG A 134 7.83 -5.41 0.59
CA ARG A 134 7.21 -4.16 0.09
C ARG A 134 8.20 -3.28 -0.67
N ASP A 135 9.39 -3.08 -0.14
CA ASP A 135 10.40 -2.21 -0.74
C ASP A 135 10.88 -2.72 -2.11
N ARG A 136 10.84 -4.04 -2.32
CA ARG A 136 11.17 -4.69 -3.61
C ARG A 136 10.03 -4.56 -4.62
N LEU A 137 8.79 -4.56 -4.12
CA LEU A 137 7.59 -4.30 -4.93
C LEU A 137 7.48 -2.83 -5.36
N ILE A 138 8.04 -1.91 -4.58
CA ILE A 138 8.15 -0.48 -4.94
C ILE A 138 9.35 -0.26 -5.88
N GLY A 139 10.39 -1.10 -5.78
CA GLY A 139 11.60 -1.01 -6.60
C GLY A 139 12.76 -0.23 -5.96
N VAL A 140 12.71 -0.01 -4.64
CA VAL A 140 13.80 0.64 -3.89
C VAL A 140 14.83 -0.34 -3.32
N ALA A 141 14.57 -1.65 -3.46
CA ALA A 141 15.48 -2.71 -3.04
C ALA A 141 15.40 -3.91 -4.00
N LEU A 142 16.45 -4.74 -4.00
CA LEU A 142 16.49 -6.01 -4.73
C LEU A 142 16.21 -7.21 -3.79
N PRO A 143 15.60 -8.29 -4.30
CA PRO A 143 15.46 -9.54 -3.56
C PRO A 143 16.83 -10.14 -3.24
N LYS A 144 17.00 -10.58 -1.99
CA LYS A 144 18.23 -11.20 -1.49
C LYS A 144 17.84 -12.41 -0.64
N VAL A 145 18.53 -13.53 -0.87
CA VAL A 145 18.37 -14.74 -0.07
C VAL A 145 18.64 -14.43 1.41
N GLY A 146 17.73 -14.86 2.29
CA GLY A 146 17.84 -14.65 3.74
C GLY A 146 17.36 -13.29 4.26
N VAL A 147 16.89 -12.38 3.40
CA VAL A 147 16.33 -11.09 3.82
C VAL A 147 14.83 -11.05 3.56
N THR A 148 14.03 -11.23 4.61
CA THR A 148 12.56 -11.35 4.52
C THR A 148 11.79 -10.13 5.02
N THR A 149 12.49 -9.10 5.50
CA THR A 149 11.89 -7.87 6.03
C THR A 149 12.42 -6.62 5.32
N ASN A 150 11.65 -5.53 5.40
CA ASN A 150 12.10 -4.22 4.93
C ASN A 150 13.18 -3.67 5.87
N VAL A 151 14.08 -2.85 5.32
CA VAL A 151 15.05 -2.11 6.14
C VAL A 151 14.34 -0.89 6.71
N ILE A 152 14.01 -0.93 7.99
CA ILE A 152 13.42 0.19 8.70
C ILE A 152 14.56 0.93 9.40
N ALA A 153 14.94 2.10 8.87
CA ALA A 153 16.01 2.92 9.44
C ALA A 153 15.55 3.63 10.72
N GLU A 154 14.42 4.33 10.67
CA GLU A 154 13.82 5.05 11.78
C GLU A 154 12.29 5.06 11.65
N THR A 155 11.58 4.91 12.77
CA THR A 155 10.11 5.02 12.83
C THR A 155 9.71 6.19 13.69
N ARG A 156 8.90 7.10 13.16
CA ARG A 156 8.27 8.15 13.97
C ARG A 156 7.03 7.58 14.66
N PRO A 157 6.96 7.57 16.01
CA PRO A 157 5.81 7.04 16.73
C PRO A 157 4.57 7.92 16.49
N ALA A 158 3.40 7.28 16.44
CA ALA A 158 2.11 7.97 16.48
C ALA A 158 1.79 8.43 17.91
N ILE A 159 0.98 9.47 18.06
CA ILE A 159 0.49 9.94 19.37
C ILE A 159 -0.45 8.88 19.96
N HIS A 160 -1.46 8.46 19.18
CA HIS A 160 -2.36 7.35 19.51
C HIS A 160 -2.28 6.29 18.39
N PRO A 161 -1.52 5.20 18.57
CA PRO A 161 -1.46 4.11 17.58
C PRO A 161 -2.76 3.29 17.58
N ALA A 162 -3.04 2.59 16.48
CA ALA A 162 -4.14 1.64 16.43
C ALA A 162 -3.90 0.47 17.40
N ASP A 163 -4.94 0.04 18.10
CA ASP A 163 -4.89 -1.19 18.90
C ASP A 163 -4.74 -2.40 17.96
N HIS A 164 -3.83 -3.33 18.29
CA HIS A 164 -3.55 -4.55 17.53
C HIS A 164 -3.94 -5.80 18.32
#